data_AF-A0AAW4HJ24-F1
#
_entry.id   AF-A0AAW4HJ24-F1
#
_cell.length_a   1.000
_cell.length_b   1.000
_cell.length_c   1.000
_cell.angle_alpha   90.00
_cell.angle_beta   90.00
_cell.angle_gamma   90.00
#
_symmetry.space_group_name_H-M   'P 1'
#
loop_
_entity.id
_entity.type
_entity.pdbx_description
1 polymer ?
#
loop_
_entity_poly.entity_id
_entity_poly.type
_entity_poly.pdbx_seq_one_letter_code
_entity_poly.pdbx_strand_id
1 'polypeptide(L)'
;MDSLNNLDFKKLASQQKSIQMKMRLLAFAYFKDGHSRTQMAKFLKVSRTSVNQWVQTFLEEGLEGLQEKPRTGWPAKHDNSTLG
;
A
#
# COMPACT_ATOMS: atom_id res chain seq x y z
N MET A 1 -2.97 20.26 -6.29
CA MET A 1 -3.11 19.39 -5.10
C MET A 1 -4.43 18.60 -5.15
N ASP A 2 -4.93 18.32 -6.37
CA ASP A 2 -6.35 18.05 -6.65
C ASP A 2 -6.63 16.60 -7.02
N SER A 3 -5.58 15.80 -7.22
CA SER A 3 -5.69 14.40 -7.65
C SER A 3 -6.30 13.48 -6.60
N LEU A 4 -6.22 13.83 -5.30
CA LEU A 4 -6.82 13.03 -4.22
C LEU A 4 -8.34 13.26 -4.10
N ASN A 5 -8.79 14.49 -4.38
CA ASN A 5 -10.18 14.89 -4.20
C ASN A 5 -11.09 14.37 -5.32
N ASN A 6 -10.56 14.25 -6.55
CA ASN A 6 -11.33 13.77 -7.69
C ASN A 6 -11.32 12.24 -7.84
N LEU A 7 -10.49 11.53 -7.06
CA LEU A 7 -10.37 10.08 -7.19
C LEU A 7 -11.39 9.35 -6.32
N ASP A 8 -12.11 8.41 -6.93
CA ASP A 8 -12.99 7.49 -6.24
C ASP A 8 -12.24 6.19 -5.90
N PHE A 9 -11.60 6.19 -4.73
CA PHE A 9 -10.85 5.04 -4.23
C PHE A 9 -11.72 3.81 -4.01
N LYS A 10 -13.02 3.97 -3.71
CA LYS A 10 -13.95 2.83 -3.53
C LYS A 10 -14.21 2.16 -4.87
N LYS A 11 -14.44 2.96 -5.92
CA LYS A 11 -14.57 2.45 -7.30
C LYS A 11 -13.29 1.76 -7.75
N LEU A 12 -12.11 2.36 -7.54
CA LEU A 12 -10.83 1.73 -7.88
C LEU A 12 -10.65 0.40 -7.13
N ALA A 13 -10.96 0.33 -5.84
CA ALA A 13 -10.85 -0.90 -5.07
C ALA A 13 -11.74 -2.02 -5.64
N SER A 14 -12.97 -1.69 -6.07
CA SER A 14 -13.86 -2.69 -6.67
C SER A 14 -13.30 -3.33 -7.96
N GLN A 15 -12.52 -2.56 -8.73
CA GLN A 15 -11.92 -3.01 -9.99
C GLN A 15 -10.65 -3.85 -9.78
N GLN A 16 -10.04 -3.79 -8.60
CA GLN A 16 -8.81 -4.52 -8.32
C GLN A 16 -9.05 -5.99 -8.05
N LYS A 17 -8.09 -6.84 -8.48
CA LYS A 17 -8.08 -8.27 -8.16
C LYS A 17 -7.29 -8.57 -6.88
N SER A 18 -6.23 -7.82 -6.61
CA SER A 18 -5.40 -8.00 -5.40
C SER A 18 -6.12 -7.48 -4.16
N ILE A 19 -6.30 -8.36 -3.16
CA ILE A 19 -6.86 -8.01 -1.85
C ILE A 19 -6.00 -6.94 -1.16
N GLN A 20 -4.67 -6.99 -1.32
CA GLN A 20 -3.79 -5.98 -0.75
C GLN A 20 -4.02 -4.61 -1.38
N MET A 21 -4.17 -4.56 -2.71
CA MET A 21 -4.45 -3.30 -3.41
C MET A 21 -5.82 -2.74 -2.99
N LYS A 22 -6.83 -3.60 -2.80
CA LYS A 22 -8.13 -3.19 -2.24
C LYS A 22 -7.99 -2.55 -0.87
N MET A 23 -7.24 -3.19 0.03
CA MET A 23 -7.02 -2.69 1.39
C MET A 23 -6.32 -1.32 1.39
N ARG A 24 -5.28 -1.16 0.56
CA ARG A 24 -4.58 0.11 0.39
C ARG A 24 -5.54 1.20 -0.10
N LEU A 25 -6.30 0.93 -1.16
CA LEU A 25 -7.27 1.88 -1.71
C LEU A 25 -8.40 2.23 -0.72
N LEU A 26 -8.94 1.26 0.02
CA LEU A 26 -9.91 1.55 1.08
C LEU A 26 -9.32 2.44 2.17
N ALA A 27 -8.04 2.26 2.52
CA ALA A 27 -7.36 3.13 3.47
C ALA A 27 -7.42 4.60 3.00
N PHE A 28 -7.10 4.87 1.74
CA PHE A 28 -7.18 6.21 1.19
C PHE A 28 -8.61 6.74 1.06
N ALA A 29 -9.61 5.86 0.84
CA ALA A 29 -11.02 6.25 0.91
C ALA A 29 -11.38 6.78 2.30
N TYR A 30 -10.99 6.08 3.37
CA TYR A 30 -11.22 6.55 4.75
C TYR A 30 -10.42 7.80 5.09
N PHE A 31 -9.18 7.91 4.59
CA PHE A 31 -8.35 9.10 4.75
C PHE A 31 -9.00 10.34 4.12
N LYS A 32 -9.60 10.18 2.93
CA LYS A 32 -10.38 11.24 2.26
C LYS A 32 -11.61 11.64 3.07
N ASP A 33 -12.26 10.68 3.73
CA ASP A 33 -13.39 10.91 4.65
C ASP A 33 -12.94 11.56 5.98
N GLY A 34 -11.66 11.96 6.14
CA GLY A 34 -11.15 12.68 7.31
C GLY A 34 -10.69 11.78 8.47
N HIS A 35 -10.58 10.48 8.25
CA HIS A 35 -10.14 9.55 9.30
C HIS A 35 -8.63 9.60 9.52
N SER A 36 -8.24 9.51 10.79
CA SER A 36 -6.84 9.39 11.18
C SER A 36 -6.25 8.04 10.79
N ARG A 37 -4.93 8.00 10.61
CA ARG A 37 -4.15 6.77 10.34
C ARG A 37 -4.43 5.66 11.36
N THR A 38 -4.68 6.03 12.63
CA THR A 38 -5.01 5.08 13.70
C THR A 38 -6.40 4.49 13.52
N GLN A 39 -7.39 5.29 13.10
CA GLN A 39 -8.73 4.80 12.81
C GLN A 39 -8.71 3.89 11.58
N MET A 40 -7.97 4.27 10.52
CA MET A 40 -7.78 3.44 9.33
C MET A 40 -7.22 2.06 9.69
N ALA A 41 -6.17 2.01 10.51
CA ALA A 41 -5.56 0.76 10.97
C ALA A 41 -6.59 -0.14 11.69
N LYS A 42 -7.43 0.45 12.55
CA LYS A 42 -8.51 -0.26 13.25
C LYS A 42 -9.58 -0.80 12.28
N PHE A 43 -10.04 0.02 11.34
CA PHE A 43 -11.07 -0.38 10.38
C PHE A 43 -10.61 -1.50 9.45
N LEU A 44 -9.37 -1.41 8.98
CA LEU A 44 -8.77 -2.40 8.08
C LEU A 44 -8.17 -3.60 8.82
N LYS A 45 -8.16 -3.60 10.16
CA LYS A 45 -7.51 -4.62 11.00
C LYS A 45 -6.05 -4.87 10.61
N VAL A 46 -5.33 -3.81 10.28
CA VAL A 46 -3.89 -3.84 9.95
C VAL A 46 -3.07 -3.08 10.98
N SER A 47 -1.75 -3.26 10.94
CA SER A 47 -0.85 -2.51 11.79
C SER A 47 -0.81 -1.02 11.40
N ARG A 48 -0.56 -0.14 12.37
CA ARG A 48 -0.33 1.29 12.09
C ARG A 48 0.90 1.50 11.20
N THR A 49 1.92 0.66 11.34
CA THR A 49 3.14 0.70 10.52
C THR A 49 2.81 0.46 9.05
N SER A 50 1.94 -0.50 8.74
CA SER A 50 1.49 -0.76 7.36
C SER A 50 0.78 0.46 6.77
N VAL A 51 -0.11 1.10 7.54
CA VAL A 51 -0.80 2.32 7.09
C VAL A 51 0.19 3.46 6.85
N ASN A 52 1.14 3.67 7.76
CA ASN A 52 2.18 4.69 7.59
C ASN A 52 2.99 4.45 6.32
N GLN A 53 3.39 3.21 6.07
CA GLN A 53 4.16 2.87 4.88
C GLN A 53 3.34 3.11 3.61
N TRP A 54 2.06 2.74 3.57
CA TRP A 54 1.21 3.04 2.41
C TRP A 54 1.06 4.54 2.17
N VAL A 55 0.86 5.33 3.23
CA VAL A 55 0.76 6.79 3.13
C VAL A 55 2.06 7.39 2.63
N GLN A 56 3.20 6.95 3.17
CA GLN A 56 4.52 7.41 2.73
C GLN A 56 4.76 7.08 1.26
N THR A 57 4.59 5.82 0.87
CA THR A 57 4.77 5.38 -0.52
C THR A 57 3.82 6.11 -1.48
N PHE A 58 2.59 6.41 -1.06
CA PHE A 58 1.68 7.21 -1.87
C PHE A 58 2.14 8.67 -2.02
N LEU A 59 2.72 9.26 -0.97
CA LEU A 59 3.26 10.62 -1.05
C LEU A 59 4.52 10.71 -1.94
N GLU A 60 5.31 9.64 -1.98
CA GLU A 60 6.55 9.56 -2.77
C GLU A 60 6.30 9.16 -4.24
N GLU A 61 5.48 8.12 -4.47
CA GLU A 61 5.31 7.46 -5.77
C GLU A 61 3.85 7.52 -6.30
N GLY A 62 2.91 8.08 -5.55
CA GLY A 62 1.50 8.13 -5.94
C GLY A 62 0.80 6.76 -5.94
N LEU A 63 -0.16 6.58 -6.86
CA LEU A 63 -0.90 5.32 -7.03
C LEU A 63 -0.01 4.16 -7.48
N GLU A 64 1.05 4.44 -8.23
CA GLU A 64 1.95 3.41 -8.76
C GLU A 64 2.72 2.73 -7.63
N GLY A 65 3.19 3.49 -6.64
CA GLY A 65 3.85 2.92 -5.46
C GLY A 65 2.94 2.06 -4.58
N LEU A 66 1.62 2.27 -4.66
CA LEU A 66 0.65 1.41 -3.97
C LEU A 66 0.49 0.05 -4.64
N GLN A 67 0.95 -0.13 -5.88
CA GLN A 67 0.91 -1.44 -6.52
C GLN A 67 1.83 -2.42 -5.78
N GLU A 68 1.46 -3.70 -5.85
CA GLU A 68 2.29 -4.75 -5.30
C GLU A 68 3.50 -4.90 -6.23
N LYS A 69 4.65 -4.34 -5.84
CA LYS A 69 5.90 -4.59 -6.54
C LYS A 69 6.10 -6.12 -6.51
N PRO A 70 6.40 -6.76 -7.67
CA PRO A 70 6.76 -8.16 -7.68
C PRO A 70 7.84 -8.33 -6.62
N ARG A 71 7.69 -9.32 -5.73
CA ARG A 71 8.77 -9.72 -4.84
C ARG A 71 9.88 -10.22 -5.76
N THR A 72 10.72 -9.32 -6.27
CA THR A 72 12.04 -9.68 -6.76
C THR A 72 12.66 -10.42 -5.59
N GLY A 73 12.85 -11.72 -5.78
CA GLY A 73 13.36 -12.59 -4.75
C GLY A 73 14.53 -11.88 -4.10
N TRP A 74 14.50 -11.81 -2.76
CA TRP A 74 15.67 -11.43 -1.99
C TRP A 74 16.86 -12.11 -2.67
N PRO A 75 17.90 -11.41 -3.14
CA PRO A 75 19.04 -12.09 -3.72
C PRO A 75 19.54 -13.05 -2.65
N ALA A 76 19.26 -14.34 -2.86
CA ALA A 76 19.83 -15.38 -2.03
C ALA A 76 21.32 -15.17 -2.16
N LYS A 77 21.97 -14.83 -1.04
CA LYS A 77 23.42 -14.87 -0.97
C LYS A 77 23.80 -16.34 -1.14
N HIS A 78 23.94 -16.80 -2.38
CA HIS A 78 24.78 -17.96 -2.67
C HIS A 78 26.21 -17.48 -2.44
N ASP A 79 26.66 -17.60 -1.19
CA ASP A 79 28.06 -17.62 -0.87
C ASP A 79 28.62 -18.94 -1.43
N ASN A 80 29.24 -18.87 -2.60
CA ASN A 80 30.07 -19.95 -3.13
C ASN A 80 31.40 -19.92 -2.40
N SER A 81 31.40 -20.38 -1.14
CA SER A 81 32.61 -20.67 -0.39
C SER A 81 32.59 -22.15 0.00
N THR A 82 32.68 -23.03 -1.00
CA THR A 82 33.08 -24.43 -0.79
C THR A 82 34.37 -24.69 -1.56
N LEU A 83 35.46 -24.56 -0.81
CA LEU A 83 36.67 -25.39 -0.82
C LEU A 83 36.90 -26.31 -2.04
N GLY A 84 38.05 -26.13 -2.70
CA GLY A 84 38.63 -27.04 -3.68
C GLY A 84 39.85 -26.43 -4.36
#